data_AF-A0A2G9UCR4-F1
#
_entry.id   AF-A0A2G9UCR4-F1
#
_cell.length_a   1.000
_cell.length_b   1.000
_cell.length_c   1.000
_cell.angle_alpha   90.00
_cell.angle_beta   90.00
_cell.angle_gamma   90.00
#
_symmetry.space_group_name_H-M   'P 1'
#
loop_
_entity.id
_entity.type
_entity.pdbx_description
1 polymer ?
#
loop_
_entity_poly.entity_id
_entity_poly.type
_entity_poly.pdbx_seq_one_letter_code
_entity_poly.pdbx_strand_id
1 'polypeptide(L)' 'MSEVPHYVLYEHAVGYALMKIKEFEDAGLIIQEVDASIADVSKFSGIIKLAAFDPFKNTEAALENANAISEGI' A
#
# COMPACT_ATOMS: atom_id res chain seq x y z
N MET A 1 6.15 -2.75 -21.67
CA MET A 1 4.92 -2.73 -20.85
C MET A 1 5.38 -2.75 -19.41
N SER A 2 4.96 -1.79 -18.58
CA SER A 2 5.32 -1.84 -17.15
C SER A 2 4.65 -3.06 -16.53
N GLU A 3 5.42 -3.90 -15.84
CA GLU A 3 4.87 -5.03 -15.09
C GLU A 3 3.89 -4.53 -14.01
N VAL A 4 2.84 -5.31 -13.75
CA VAL A 4 1.92 -5.03 -12.66
C VAL A 4 2.66 -5.24 -11.34
N PRO A 5 2.65 -4.27 -10.42
CA PRO A 5 3.23 -4.49 -9.10
C PRO A 5 2.50 -5.62 -8.38
N HIS A 6 3.25 -6.59 -7.83
CA HIS A 6 2.67 -7.64 -7.00
C HIS A 6 2.32 -7.15 -5.59
N TYR A 7 3.01 -6.11 -5.13
CA TYR A 7 2.84 -5.50 -3.82
C TYR A 7 2.90 -3.98 -3.91
N VAL A 8 2.20 -3.32 -2.99
CA VAL A 8 2.22 -1.88 -2.77
C VAL A 8 2.66 -1.64 -1.34
N LEU A 9 3.66 -0.78 -1.16
CA LEU A 9 4.03 -0.25 0.14
C LEU A 9 3.16 0.98 0.43
N TYR A 10 2.62 1.05 1.64
CA TYR A 10 1.90 2.22 2.15
C TYR A 10 2.53 2.68 3.46
N GLU A 11 3.10 3.87 3.44
CA GLU A 11 3.64 4.54 4.61
C GLU A 11 2.51 5.24 5.37
N HIS A 12 2.35 4.91 6.66
CA HIS A 12 1.39 5.56 7.54
C HIS A 12 2.10 6.12 8.77
N ALA A 13 1.50 7.12 9.42
CA ALA A 13 2.01 7.70 10.67
C ALA A 13 2.22 6.69 11.82
N VAL A 14 1.73 5.45 11.69
CA VAL A 14 1.86 4.41 12.73
C VAL A 14 2.79 3.26 12.32
N GLY A 15 3.34 3.29 11.11
CA GLY A 15 4.18 2.23 10.58
C GLY A 15 3.97 1.98 9.08
N TYR A 16 4.53 0.88 8.59
CA TYR A 16 4.47 0.49 7.20
C TYR A 16 3.46 -0.64 6.98
N ALA A 17 2.64 -0.52 5.95
CA ALA A 17 1.76 -1.58 5.49
C ALA A 17 2.22 -2.08 4.12
N LEU A 18 2.52 -3.37 4.01
CA LEU A 18 2.75 -4.02 2.73
C LEU A 18 1.45 -4.71 2.30
N MET A 19 0.90 -4.27 1.17
CA MET A 19 -0.35 -4.78 0.62
C MET A 19 -0.04 -5.61 -0.63
N LYS A 20 -0.51 -6.86 -0.66
CA LYS A 20 -0.46 -7.70 -1.84
C LYS A 20 -1.62 -7.35 -2.77
N ILE A 21 -1.32 -7.16 -4.03
CA ILE A 21 -2.33 -7.05 -5.07
C ILE A 21 -2.75 -8.46 -5.48
N LYS A 22 -4.06 -8.74 -5.47
CA LYS A 22 -4.58 -10.03 -5.97
C LYS A 22 -4.39 -10.11 -7.48
N GLU A 23 -4.42 -11.32 -8.04
CA GLU A 23 -4.21 -11.48 -9.48
C GLU A 23 -5.36 -10.85 -10.28
N PHE A 24 -5.02 -10.10 -11.32
CA PHE A 24 -5.94 -9.49 -12.27
C PHE A 24 -5.74 -10.07 -13.66
N GLU A 25 -6.84 -10.21 -14.40
CA GLU A 25 -6.83 -10.65 -15.79
C GLU A 25 -6.21 -9.60 -16.71
N ASP A 26 -6.46 -8.31 -16.45
CA ASP A 26 -5.89 -7.19 -17.19
C ASP A 26 -5.09 -6.25 -16.28
N ALA A 27 -3.77 -6.38 -16.43
CA ALA A 27 -2.75 -5.53 -15.83
C ALA A 27 -3.02 -4.01 -15.95
N GLY A 28 -3.56 -3.57 -17.08
CA GLY A 28 -3.74 -2.16 -17.40
C GLY A 28 -4.91 -1.50 -16.67
N LEU A 29 -5.85 -2.29 -16.15
CA LEU A 29 -7.08 -1.80 -15.52
C LEU A 29 -6.97 -1.68 -14.00
N ILE A 30 -5.91 -2.23 -13.41
CA ILE A 30 -5.80 -2.40 -11.97
C ILE A 30 -5.92 -1.08 -11.19
N ILE A 31 -5.31 0.01 -11.72
CA ILE A 31 -5.35 1.34 -11.09
C ILE A 31 -6.79 1.88 -11.09
N GLN A 32 -7.51 1.70 -12.20
CA GLN A 32 -8.89 2.19 -12.33
C GLN A 32 -9.85 1.43 -11.41
N GLU A 33 -9.66 0.12 -11.28
CA GLU A 33 -10.47 -0.69 -10.37
C GLU A 33 -10.17 -0.39 -8.90
N VAL A 34 -8.90 -0.18 -8.54
CA VAL A 34 -8.52 0.30 -7.21
C VAL A 34 -9.20 1.64 -6.92
N ASP A 35 -9.08 2.63 -7.80
CA ASP A 35 -9.66 3.96 -7.61
C ASP A 35 -11.19 3.90 -7.45
N ALA A 36 -11.88 3.13 -8.29
CA ALA A 36 -13.32 2.96 -8.22
C ALA A 36 -13.78 2.23 -6.93
N SER A 37 -12.89 1.46 -6.31
CA SER A 37 -13.19 0.68 -5.10
C SER A 37 -13.01 1.46 -3.80
N ILE A 38 -12.35 2.63 -3.79
CA ILE A 38 -12.04 3.39 -2.56
C ILE A 38 -13.29 3.74 -1.75
N ALA A 39 -14.43 3.96 -2.42
CA ALA A 39 -15.70 4.27 -1.76
C ALA A 39 -16.39 3.04 -1.11
N ASP A 40 -15.92 1.82 -1.39
CA ASP A 40 -16.49 0.56 -0.91
C ASP A 40 -15.38 -0.38 -0.42
N VAL A 41 -15.24 -0.44 0.90
CA VAL A 41 -14.23 -1.27 1.57
C VAL A 41 -14.29 -2.75 1.16
N SER A 42 -15.48 -3.28 0.85
CA SER A 42 -15.63 -4.68 0.45
C SER A 42 -15.05 -4.90 -0.94
N LYS A 43 -15.27 -3.96 -1.86
CA LYS A 43 -14.65 -3.99 -3.20
C LYS A 43 -13.14 -3.82 -3.09
N PHE A 44 -12.66 -2.85 -2.32
CA PHE A 44 -11.23 -2.60 -2.12
C PHE A 44 -10.52 -3.83 -1.53
N SER A 45 -11.12 -4.46 -0.52
CA SER A 45 -10.62 -5.72 0.06
C SER A 45 -10.70 -6.90 -0.92
N GLY A 46 -11.53 -6.79 -1.97
CA GLY A 46 -11.58 -7.71 -3.10
C GLY A 46 -10.34 -7.64 -3.99
N ILE A 47 -9.66 -6.50 -4.01
CA ILE A 47 -8.53 -6.18 -4.91
C ILE A 47 -7.17 -6.35 -4.20
N ILE A 48 -7.08 -5.88 -2.96
CA ILE A 48 -5.86 -5.97 -2.17
C ILE A 48 -6.01 -6.85 -0.93
N LYS A 49 -4.89 -7.32 -0.40
CA LYS A 49 -4.80 -8.03 0.88
C LYS A 49 -3.61 -7.50 1.68
N LEU A 50 -3.81 -7.17 2.95
CA LEU A 50 -2.70 -6.84 3.85
C LEU A 50 -1.78 -8.07 3.99
N ALA A 51 -0.53 -7.92 3.57
CA ALA A 51 0.49 -8.97 3.61
C ALA A 51 1.37 -8.86 4.86
N ALA A 52 1.75 -7.64 5.23
CA ALA A 52 2.48 -7.35 6.45
C ALA A 52 2.14 -5.95 6.98
N PHE A 53 2.27 -5.77 8.29
CA PHE A 53 2.20 -4.48 8.96
C PHE A 53 3.34 -4.42 9.98
N ASP A 54 4.18 -3.40 9.84
CA ASP A 54 5.30 -3.14 10.75
C ASP A 54 5.08 -1.81 11.48
N PRO A 55 4.54 -1.83 12.71
CA PRO A 55 4.28 -0.61 13.47
C PRO A 55 5.56 0.04 13.99
N PHE A 56 5.58 1.36 14.05
CA PHE A 56 6.67 2.07 14.71
C PHE A 56 6.71 1.77 16.21
N LYS A 57 7.91 1.54 16.73
CA LYS A 57 8.13 1.14 18.13
C LYS A 57 7.81 2.27 19.12
N ASN A 58 8.03 3.51 18.72
CA ASN A 58 7.85 4.71 19.52
C ASN A 58 7.72 5.95 18.61
N THR A 59 7.50 7.11 19.24
CA THR A 59 7.30 8.39 18.54
C THR A 59 8.57 8.87 17.85
N GLU A 60 9.75 8.62 18.44
CA GLU A 60 11.04 8.98 17.84
C GLU A 60 11.26 8.24 16.52
N ALA A 61 11.00 6.93 16.49
CA ALA A 61 11.05 6.12 15.28
C ALA A 61 10.05 6.61 14.23
N ALA A 62 8.84 6.99 14.63
CA ALA A 62 7.84 7.54 13.70
C ALA A 62 8.32 8.84 13.05
N LEU A 63 8.91 9.75 13.82
CA LEU A 63 9.47 11.01 13.30
C LEU A 63 10.67 10.78 12.39
N GLU A 64 11.58 9.89 12.79
CA GLU A 64 12.76 9.53 11.99
C GLU A 64 12.35 8.95 10.63
N ASN A 65 11.42 8.00 10.63
CA ASN A 65 10.93 7.39 9.40
C ASN A 65 10.16 8.39 8.53
N ALA A 66 9.36 9.29 9.12
CA ALA A 66 8.69 10.35 8.38
C ALA A 66 9.68 11.29 7.67
N ASN A 67 10.78 11.65 8.33
CA ASN A 67 11.84 12.47 7.72
C ASN A 67 12.60 11.70 6.64
N ALA A 68 12.96 10.43 6.88
CA ALA A 68 13.64 9.59 5.89
C ALA A 68 12.81 9.45 4.60
N ILE A 69 11.49 9.20 4.71
CA ILE A 69 10.58 9.15 3.56
C ILE A 69 10.55 10.50 2.83
N SER A 70 10.45 11.61 3.56
CA SER A 70 10.46 12.96 2.98
C SER A 70 11.75 13.25 2.19
N GLU A 71 12.88 12.69 2.64
CA GLU A 71 14.20 12.89 2.03
C GLU A 71 14.53 11.84 0.96
N GLY A 72 13.71 10.78 0.83
CA GLY A 72 13.89 9.69 -0.13
C GLY A 72 15.05 8.76 0.21
N ILE A 73 15.29 8.53 1.51
CA ILE A 73 16.37 7.70 2.07
C ILE A 73 15.83 6.34 2.53
#